data_AF-A0A535RQL9-F1
#
_entry.id   AF-A0A535RQL9-F1
#
_cell.length_a   1.000
_cell.length_b   1.000
_cell.length_c   1.000
_cell.angle_alpha   90.00
_cell.angle_beta   90.00
_cell.angle_gamma   90.00
#
_symmetry.space_group_name_H-M   'P 1'
#
loop_
_entity.id
_entity.type
_entity.pdbx_description
1 polymer ?
#
loop_
_entity_poly.entity_id
_entity_poly.type
_entity_poly.pdbx_seq_one_letter_code
_entity_poly.pdbx_strand_id
1 'polypeptide(L)'
;MRPLETPLAVDQGVSVRRDRMWGWIGAILGVAVGVGSAGIAILVEGASLYQSSPYPPFFTARRLLAYDLFLAAVIVVGAIFAIFGIVLARRSRFPRTDAMGGALVGTILLLLGAALVFTRLVAVIRGS
;
A
#
# COMPACT_ATOMS: atom_id res chain seq x y z
N MET A 1 -38.84 -14.09 20.02
CA MET A 1 -38.09 -15.12 19.26
C MET A 1 -36.81 -14.48 18.74
N ARG A 2 -35.64 -14.95 19.19
CA ARG A 2 -34.37 -14.55 18.55
C ARG A 2 -34.30 -15.24 17.18
N PRO A 3 -34.01 -14.54 16.08
CA PRO A 3 -33.76 -15.22 14.82
C PRO A 3 -32.58 -16.17 15.02
N LEU A 4 -32.75 -17.44 14.67
CA LEU A 4 -31.66 -18.39 14.53
C LEU A 4 -30.74 -17.82 13.44
N GLU A 5 -29.60 -17.26 13.84
CA GLU A 5 -28.54 -16.82 12.93
C GLU A 5 -28.09 -18.03 12.13
N THR A 6 -28.64 -18.20 10.94
CA THR A 6 -28.27 -19.28 10.04
C THR A 6 -26.86 -18.96 9.55
N PRO A 7 -25.85 -19.80 9.82
CA PRO A 7 -24.49 -19.50 9.41
C PRO A 7 -24.46 -19.36 7.88
N LEU A 8 -23.97 -18.20 7.41
CA LEU A 8 -23.78 -17.96 5.99
C LEU A 8 -22.70 -18.92 5.47
N ALA A 9 -23.00 -19.63 4.37
CA ALA A 9 -22.04 -20.55 3.77
C ALA A 9 -20.75 -19.81 3.32
N VAL A 10 -19.63 -20.53 3.33
CA VAL A 10 -18.27 -19.96 3.12
C VAL A 10 -18.12 -19.35 1.72
N ASP A 11 -18.84 -19.89 0.74
CA ASP A 11 -18.87 -19.48 -0.66
C ASP A 11 -19.84 -18.31 -0.93
N GLN A 12 -20.64 -17.88 0.05
CA GLN A 12 -21.52 -16.75 -0.16
C GLN A 12 -20.75 -15.43 -0.16
N GLY A 13 -21.06 -14.57 -1.15
CA GLY A 13 -20.45 -13.25 -1.28
C GLY A 13 -19.02 -13.25 -1.84
N VAL A 14 -18.58 -14.33 -2.47
CA VAL A 14 -17.28 -14.44 -3.14
C VAL A 14 -17.41 -14.51 -4.67
N SER A 15 -16.39 -14.08 -5.41
CA SER A 15 -16.33 -14.22 -6.87
C SER A 15 -14.89 -14.34 -7.37
N VAL A 16 -14.59 -15.45 -8.07
CA VAL A 16 -13.27 -15.70 -8.68
C VAL A 16 -12.89 -14.61 -9.69
N ARG A 17 -13.87 -14.09 -10.46
CA ARG A 17 -13.61 -13.02 -11.43
C ARG A 17 -13.22 -11.71 -10.72
N ARG A 18 -13.88 -11.38 -9.60
CA ARG A 18 -13.54 -10.21 -8.78
C ARG A 18 -12.19 -10.38 -8.09
N ASP A 19 -11.89 -11.58 -7.63
CA ASP A 19 -10.61 -11.89 -7.01
C ASP A 19 -9.44 -11.65 -7.98
N ARG A 20 -9.56 -12.15 -9.22
CA ARG A 20 -8.59 -11.85 -10.30
C ARG A 20 -8.47 -10.36 -10.61
N MET A 21 -9.58 -9.63 -10.60
CA MET A 21 -9.57 -8.17 -10.80
C MET A 21 -8.77 -7.47 -9.69
N TRP A 22 -8.96 -7.87 -8.43
CA TRP A 22 -8.17 -7.34 -7.31
C TRP A 22 -6.69 -7.72 -7.41
N GLY A 23 -6.39 -8.93 -7.87
CA GLY A 23 -5.01 -9.33 -8.19
C GLY A 23 -4.35 -8.40 -9.22
N TRP A 24 -5.07 -8.06 -10.29
CA TRP A 24 -4.58 -7.09 -11.29
C TRP A 24 -4.43 -5.68 -10.74
N ILE A 25 -5.38 -5.19 -9.94
CA ILE A 25 -5.28 -3.88 -9.28
C ILE A 25 -4.04 -3.84 -8.40
N GLY A 26 -3.83 -4.87 -7.57
CA GLY A 26 -2.64 -5.01 -6.73
C GLY A 26 -1.35 -5.04 -7.54
N ALA A 27 -1.31 -5.80 -8.64
CA ALA A 27 -0.14 -5.87 -9.51
C ALA A 27 0.20 -4.51 -10.15
N ILE A 28 -0.80 -3.80 -10.70
CA ILE A 28 -0.60 -2.49 -11.32
C ILE A 28 -0.10 -1.48 -10.28
N LEU A 29 -0.72 -1.44 -9.10
CA LEU A 29 -0.30 -0.55 -8.02
C LEU A 29 1.10 -0.90 -7.52
N GLY A 30 1.42 -2.18 -7.37
CA GLY A 30 2.76 -2.64 -6.98
C GLY A 30 3.82 -2.20 -7.97
N VAL A 31 3.57 -2.35 -9.28
CA VAL A 31 4.47 -1.85 -10.34
C VAL A 31 4.58 -0.33 -10.29
N ALA A 32 3.47 0.39 -10.16
CA ALA A 32 3.47 1.86 -10.09
C ALA A 32 4.28 2.37 -8.88
N VAL A 33 4.11 1.76 -7.70
CA VAL A 33 4.86 2.12 -6.49
C VAL A 33 6.33 1.76 -6.61
N GLY A 34 6.66 0.56 -7.11
CA GLY A 34 8.05 0.13 -7.30
C GLY A 34 8.80 1.00 -8.31
N VAL A 35 8.23 1.18 -9.50
CA VAL A 35 8.81 2.00 -10.56
C VAL A 35 8.85 3.48 -10.17
N GLY A 36 7.77 4.00 -9.55
CA GLY A 36 7.73 5.38 -9.05
C GLY A 36 8.78 5.63 -7.97
N SER A 37 8.96 4.69 -7.04
CA SER A 37 10.00 4.79 -6.01
C SER A 37 11.40 4.81 -6.62
N ALA A 38 11.69 3.90 -7.54
CA ALA A 38 12.97 3.85 -8.23
C ALA A 38 13.22 5.12 -9.06
N GLY A 39 12.20 5.57 -9.81
CA GLY A 39 12.26 6.77 -10.64
C GLY A 39 12.57 8.02 -9.84
N ILE A 40 11.88 8.25 -8.72
CA ILE A 40 12.13 9.42 -7.86
C ILE A 40 13.52 9.32 -7.21
N ALA A 41 13.89 8.14 -6.70
CA ALA A 41 15.20 7.96 -6.09
C ALA A 41 16.35 8.27 -7.06
N ILE A 42 16.27 7.81 -8.31
CA ILE A 42 17.35 7.97 -9.30
C ILE A 42 17.30 9.36 -9.95
N LEU A 43 16.14 9.76 -10.47
CA LEU A 43 16.02 10.96 -11.32
C LEU A 43 15.91 12.26 -10.53
N VAL A 44 15.38 12.21 -9.30
CA VAL A 44 15.16 13.41 -8.48
C VAL A 44 16.19 13.51 -7.36
N GLU A 45 16.42 12.41 -6.64
CA GLU A 45 17.32 12.40 -5.47
C GLU A 45 18.75 11.97 -5.81
N GLY A 46 19.03 11.60 -7.07
CA GLY A 46 20.38 11.33 -7.57
C GLY A 46 21.01 10.03 -7.05
N ALA A 47 20.20 9.04 -6.68
CA ALA A 47 20.70 7.76 -6.19
C ALA A 47 21.44 6.97 -7.28
N SER A 48 22.56 6.35 -6.90
CA SER A 48 23.30 5.45 -7.79
C SER A 48 22.69 4.05 -7.81
N LEU A 49 22.42 3.53 -9.01
CA LEU A 49 21.92 2.16 -9.24
C LEU A 49 22.88 1.07 -8.74
N TYR A 50 24.17 1.38 -8.62
CA TYR A 50 25.22 0.41 -8.26
C TYR A 50 25.67 0.51 -6.79
N GLN A 51 24.90 1.22 -5.96
CA GLN A 51 25.32 1.49 -4.59
C GLN A 51 25.08 0.27 -3.68
N SER A 52 26.15 -0.22 -3.05
CA SER A 52 26.11 -1.42 -2.19
C SER A 52 25.66 -1.15 -0.75
N SER A 53 25.33 0.10 -0.42
CA SER A 53 24.84 0.47 0.91
C SER A 53 23.40 -0.01 1.11
N PRO A 54 23.03 -0.54 2.29
CA PRO A 54 21.65 -0.97 2.57
C PRO A 54 20.62 0.17 2.45
N TYR A 55 21.08 1.41 2.63
CA TYR A 55 20.25 2.61 2.51
C TYR A 55 20.87 3.60 1.52
N PRO A 56 20.05 4.25 0.68
CA PRO A 56 20.53 5.33 -0.18
C PRO A 56 21.06 6.51 0.65
N PRO A 57 22.12 7.21 0.21
CA PRO A 57 22.72 8.32 0.96
C PRO A 57 21.72 9.46 1.23
N PHE A 58 20.76 9.67 0.35
CA PHE A 58 19.76 10.72 0.51
C PHE A 58 18.83 10.50 1.71
N PHE A 59 18.75 9.28 2.27
CA PHE A 59 17.91 9.01 3.45
C PHE A 59 18.40 9.73 4.71
N THR A 60 19.69 10.10 4.80
CA THR A 60 20.22 10.85 5.95
C THR A 60 20.06 12.37 5.80
N ALA A 61 19.58 12.84 4.66
CA ALA A 61 19.41 14.26 4.41
C ALA A 61 18.30 14.87 5.30
N ARG A 62 18.66 15.92 6.05
CA ARG A 62 17.76 16.66 6.95
C ARG A 62 16.91 17.72 6.23
N ARG A 63 16.37 17.38 5.06
CA ARG A 63 15.44 18.22 4.30
C ARG A 63 14.23 17.42 3.87
N LEU A 64 13.13 18.09 3.53
CA LEU A 64 12.00 17.40 2.90
C LEU A 64 12.42 16.94 1.49
N LEU A 65 12.20 15.67 1.18
CA LEU A 65 12.52 15.07 -0.12
C LEU A 65 11.26 14.89 -0.96
N ALA A 66 11.41 14.87 -2.28
CA ALA A 66 10.30 14.51 -3.17
C ALA A 66 9.85 13.06 -2.89
N TYR A 67 10.79 12.22 -2.48
CA TYR A 67 10.53 10.86 -2.05
C TYR A 67 9.57 10.79 -0.84
N ASP A 68 9.67 11.72 0.12
CA ASP A 68 8.76 11.74 1.27
C ASP A 68 7.32 12.05 0.85
N LEU A 69 7.16 13.03 -0.04
CA LEU A 69 5.85 13.42 -0.57
C LEU A 69 5.22 12.28 -1.35
N PHE A 70 6.03 11.56 -2.13
CA PHE A 70 5.58 10.36 -2.83
C PHE A 70 5.13 9.27 -1.87
N LEU A 71 5.91 8.95 -0.84
CA LEU A 71 5.52 7.96 0.18
C LEU A 71 4.26 8.39 0.94
N ALA A 72 4.12 9.67 1.27
CA ALA A 72 2.91 10.21 1.88
C ALA A 72 1.69 10.01 0.96
N ALA A 73 1.83 10.26 -0.35
CA ALA A 73 0.78 9.98 -1.32
C ALA A 73 0.42 8.50 -1.40
N VAL A 74 1.42 7.60 -1.35
CA VAL A 74 1.20 6.14 -1.31
C VAL A 74 0.42 5.74 -0.05
N ILE A 75 0.75 6.31 1.11
CA ILE A 75 0.01 6.10 2.37
C ILE A 75 -1.44 6.56 2.23
N VAL A 76 -1.67 7.75 1.66
CA VAL A 76 -3.03 8.28 1.44
C VAL A 76 -3.83 7.37 0.52
N VAL A 77 -3.24 6.90 -0.58
CA VAL A 77 -3.89 5.94 -1.48
C VAL A 77 -4.20 4.63 -0.74
N GLY A 78 -3.27 4.12 0.07
CA GLY A 78 -3.49 2.96 0.91
C GLY A 78 -4.67 3.13 1.88
N ALA A 79 -4.76 4.28 2.55
CA ALA A 79 -5.87 4.62 3.44
C ALA A 79 -7.20 4.69 2.69
N ILE A 80 -7.22 5.27 1.48
CA ILE A 80 -8.40 5.30 0.61
C ILE A 80 -8.87 3.88 0.30
N PHE A 81 -7.97 2.97 -0.10
CA PHE A 81 -8.33 1.57 -0.37
C PHE A 81 -8.86 0.85 0.87
N ALA A 82 -8.27 1.07 2.05
CA ALA A 82 -8.75 0.50 3.29
C ALA A 82 -10.17 0.98 3.64
N ILE A 83 -10.44 2.28 3.50
CA ILE A 83 -11.78 2.85 3.71
C ILE A 83 -12.77 2.29 2.69
N PHE A 84 -12.38 2.21 1.40
CA PHE A 84 -13.21 1.62 0.37
C PHE A 84 -13.51 0.15 0.65
N GLY A 85 -12.58 -0.61 1.23
CA GLY A 85 -12.83 -1.98 1.69
C GLY A 85 -14.01 -2.06 2.68
N ILE A 86 -14.08 -1.13 3.64
CA ILE A 86 -15.19 -1.04 4.60
C ILE A 86 -16.51 -0.69 3.89
N VAL A 87 -16.47 0.24 2.94
CA VAL A 87 -17.65 0.64 2.16
C VAL A 87 -18.14 -0.51 1.28
N LEU A 88 -17.23 -1.22 0.61
CA LEU A 88 -17.52 -2.35 -0.27
C LEU A 88 -18.09 -3.54 0.51
N ALA A 89 -17.68 -3.73 1.77
CA ALA A 89 -18.28 -4.72 2.66
C ALA A 89 -19.79 -4.52 2.84
N ARG A 90 -20.27 -3.28 2.72
CA ARG A 90 -21.69 -2.91 2.92
C ARG A 90 -22.48 -2.77 1.62
N ARG A 91 -21.81 -2.40 0.52
CA ARG A 91 -22.48 -2.00 -0.73
C ARG A 91 -22.20 -2.92 -1.91
N SER A 92 -21.19 -3.79 -1.85
CA SER A 92 -20.87 -4.66 -2.98
C SER A 92 -21.81 -5.87 -3.06
N ARG A 93 -22.04 -6.32 -4.30
CA ARG A 93 -22.67 -7.62 -4.61
C ARG A 93 -21.82 -8.82 -4.14
N PHE A 94 -20.50 -8.63 -4.03
CA PHE A 94 -19.54 -9.64 -3.56
C PHE A 94 -18.75 -9.09 -2.36
N PRO A 95 -19.41 -8.86 -1.21
CA PRO A 95 -18.87 -8.06 -0.12
C PRO A 95 -17.60 -8.66 0.48
N ARG A 96 -17.44 -10.00 0.53
CA ARG A 96 -16.24 -10.63 1.09
C ARG A 96 -15.03 -10.42 0.19
N THR A 97 -15.15 -10.72 -1.10
CA THR A 97 -14.03 -10.56 -2.05
C THR A 97 -13.63 -9.09 -2.21
N ASP A 98 -14.60 -8.19 -2.33
CA ASP A 98 -14.30 -6.78 -2.56
C ASP A 98 -13.78 -6.06 -1.32
N ALA A 99 -14.30 -6.38 -0.13
CA ALA A 99 -13.76 -5.86 1.12
C ALA A 99 -12.35 -6.37 1.37
N MET A 100 -12.11 -7.68 1.18
CA MET A 100 -10.80 -8.27 1.37
C MET A 100 -9.78 -7.72 0.39
N GLY A 101 -10.13 -7.60 -0.90
CA GLY A 101 -9.26 -7.03 -1.92
C GLY A 101 -8.85 -5.58 -1.60
N GLY A 102 -9.83 -4.73 -1.27
CA GLY A 102 -9.57 -3.34 -0.87
C GLY A 102 -8.74 -3.24 0.41
N ALA A 103 -9.06 -4.04 1.43
CA ALA A 103 -8.33 -4.07 2.68
C ALA A 103 -6.88 -4.54 2.50
N LEU A 104 -6.65 -5.60 1.70
CA LEU A 104 -5.32 -6.15 1.46
C LEU A 104 -4.44 -5.17 0.69
N VAL A 105 -4.95 -4.58 -0.40
CA VAL A 105 -4.24 -3.54 -1.16
C VAL A 105 -3.93 -2.35 -0.25
N GLY A 106 -4.93 -1.85 0.48
CA GLY A 106 -4.74 -0.73 1.41
C GLY A 106 -3.68 -1.01 2.48
N THR A 107 -3.73 -2.20 3.09
CA THR A 107 -2.79 -2.62 4.12
C THR A 107 -1.37 -2.69 3.59
N ILE A 108 -1.14 -3.28 2.40
CA ILE A 108 0.19 -3.38 1.80
C ILE A 108 0.76 -1.98 1.53
N LEU A 109 -0.01 -1.10 0.92
CA LEU A 109 0.45 0.27 0.60
C LEU A 109 0.76 1.07 1.86
N LEU A 110 -0.09 0.97 2.89
CA LEU A 110 0.14 1.60 4.19
C LEU A 110 1.40 1.06 4.85
N LEU A 111 1.59 -0.25 4.89
CA LEU A 111 2.77 -0.87 5.49
C LEU A 111 4.05 -0.47 4.76
N LEU A 112 4.06 -0.51 3.42
CA LEU A 112 5.23 -0.12 2.63
C LEU A 112 5.58 1.36 2.84
N GLY A 113 4.59 2.24 2.71
CA GLY A 113 4.79 3.67 2.88
C GLY A 113 5.25 4.02 4.30
N ALA A 114 4.58 3.49 5.33
CA ALA A 114 4.91 3.74 6.73
C ALA A 114 6.29 3.18 7.10
N ALA A 115 6.63 1.96 6.65
CA ALA A 115 7.93 1.36 6.89
C ALA A 115 9.05 2.21 6.28
N LEU A 116 8.89 2.67 5.04
CA LEU A 116 9.92 3.50 4.38
C LEU A 116 10.07 4.87 5.02
N VAL A 117 8.96 5.55 5.35
CA VAL A 117 9.02 6.82 6.10
C VAL A 117 9.67 6.63 7.48
N PHE A 118 9.34 5.55 8.18
CA PHE A 118 9.93 5.21 9.46
C PHE A 118 11.44 4.93 9.35
N THR A 119 11.86 4.10 8.39
CA THR A 119 13.29 3.84 8.17
C THR A 119 14.07 5.11 7.88
N ARG A 120 13.48 6.04 7.13
CA ARG A 120 14.08 7.35 6.89
C ARG A 120 14.18 8.18 8.17
N LEU A 121 13.13 8.24 8.97
CA LEU A 121 13.17 8.92 10.27
C LEU A 121 14.30 8.37 11.14
N VAL A 122 14.44 7.04 11.22
CA VAL A 122 15.53 6.38 11.97
C VAL A 122 16.90 6.73 11.37
N ALA A 123 17.05 6.74 10.04
CA ALA A 123 18.30 7.10 9.39
C ALA A 123 18.71 8.56 9.68
N VAL A 124 17.75 9.49 9.69
CA VAL A 124 17.97 10.89 10.05
C VAL A 124 18.40 11.04 11.52
N ILE A 125 17.78 10.28 12.43
CA ILE A 125 18.11 10.30 13.87
C ILE A 125 19.47 9.64 14.15
N ARG A 126 19.86 8.59 13.42
CA ARG A 126 21.14 7.89 13.64
C ARG A 126 22.32 8.51 12.91
N GLY A 127 22.07 9.24 11.83
CA GLY A 127 23.09 10.01 11.11
C GLY A 127 23.47 11.34 11.78
N SER A 128 23.08 11.53 13.05
CA SER A 128 23.43 12.68 13.89
C SER A 128 24.59 12.38 14.82
#